data_AF-A0A7C9E576-F1
#
_entry.id   AF-A0A7C9E576-F1
#
_cell.length_a   1.000
_cell.length_b   1.000
_cell.length_c   1.000
_cell.angle_alpha   90.00
_cell.angle_beta   90.00
_cell.angle_gamma   90.00
#
_symmetry.space_group_name_H-M   'P 1'
#
loop_
_entity.id
_entity.type
_entity.pdbx_description
1 polymer ?
#
loop_
_entity_poly.entity_id
_entity_poly.type
_entity_poly.pdbx_seq_one_letter_code
_entity_poly.pdbx_strand_id
1 'polypeptide(L)'
;MDLHLRHATFRLSTAPSIYPFCSSKFRHSRSSKLFTVRASLPFSPQTAKYYRELEAAVDVVHRACHICVEVQKSLLSDDGRVLEKNDSTPVTIADFSVQALISLELGKLFPLIPLVAEEDSAFLRANNLADSVVKIVNDKTSFTHEILTDDEVLEAIDRGGNNAVAFEAKPATYWVLDPIDGTRGFLKGGSALYVFMQVFNGGFWSGICVYCSSKGQNYYKGVGSCCWNDLCA
;
A
#
# COMPACT_ATOMS: atom_id res chain seq x y z
N MET A 1 54.57 -20.43 43.99
CA MET A 1 53.10 -20.42 44.09
C MET A 1 52.56 -20.75 42.71
N ASP A 2 52.02 -21.96 42.61
CA ASP A 2 51.34 -22.51 41.45
C ASP A 2 50.27 -21.57 40.85
N LEU A 3 50.10 -21.60 39.53
CA LEU A 3 48.84 -22.11 38.97
C LEU A 3 49.03 -22.58 37.52
N HIS A 4 48.53 -23.78 37.27
CA HIS A 4 48.61 -24.58 36.05
C HIS A 4 48.05 -23.95 34.77
N LEU A 5 48.77 -24.18 33.66
CA LEU A 5 48.22 -24.30 32.31
C LEU A 5 47.18 -25.43 32.24
N ARG A 6 46.02 -25.18 31.61
CA ARG A 6 45.21 -26.23 30.97
C ARG A 6 44.72 -25.77 29.61
N HIS A 7 45.19 -26.46 28.58
CA HIS A 7 44.69 -26.39 27.21
C HIS A 7 43.29 -27.01 27.13
N ALA A 8 42.36 -26.33 26.46
CA ALA A 8 41.08 -26.91 26.06
C ALA A 8 41.18 -27.35 24.59
N THR A 9 41.17 -28.66 24.39
CA THR A 9 41.21 -29.35 23.09
C THR A 9 39.83 -29.38 22.43
N PHE A 10 39.78 -29.02 21.15
CA PHE A 10 38.69 -29.33 20.22
C PHE A 10 38.44 -30.84 20.15
N ARG A 11 37.16 -31.25 20.14
CA ARG A 11 36.73 -32.60 19.71
C ARG A 11 35.69 -32.47 18.61
N LEU A 12 36.09 -32.83 17.38
CA LEU A 12 35.20 -33.25 16.31
C LEU A 12 34.75 -34.68 16.59
N SER A 13 33.47 -34.98 16.39
CA SER A 13 32.96 -36.35 16.34
C SER A 13 32.18 -36.55 15.05
N THR A 14 32.51 -37.61 14.32
CA THR A 14 31.98 -37.99 13.01
C THR A 14 31.16 -39.29 13.05
N ALA A 15 30.10 -39.30 12.23
CA ALA A 15 29.47 -40.45 11.51
C ALA A 15 28.42 -41.33 12.24
N PRO A 16 27.55 -42.12 11.56
CA PRO A 16 27.14 -42.17 10.13
C PRO A 16 25.60 -42.36 9.81
N SER A 17 25.20 -42.04 8.56
CA SER A 17 24.41 -42.85 7.59
C SER A 17 22.85 -43.07 7.62
N ILE A 18 22.18 -42.54 6.57
CA ILE A 18 21.21 -43.18 5.60
C ILE A 18 19.69 -43.38 5.95
N TYR A 19 18.85 -42.52 5.31
CA TYR A 19 17.51 -42.61 4.63
C TYR A 19 16.28 -43.32 5.30
N PRO A 20 15.00 -43.15 4.83
CA PRO A 20 14.44 -42.34 3.72
C PRO A 20 13.16 -41.50 4.02
N PHE A 21 12.88 -40.55 3.12
CA PHE A 21 11.57 -40.14 2.57
C PHE A 21 10.38 -39.81 3.52
N CYS A 22 10.01 -38.53 3.60
CA CYS A 22 8.59 -38.15 3.52
C CYS A 22 8.45 -36.79 2.82
N SER A 23 7.85 -36.84 1.63
CA SER A 23 7.52 -35.71 0.78
C SER A 23 6.25 -35.03 1.32
N SER A 24 6.36 -33.83 1.88
CA SER A 24 5.23 -32.89 1.92
C SER A 24 5.38 -31.91 0.75
N LYS A 25 4.84 -32.33 -0.40
CA LYS A 25 4.54 -31.42 -1.50
C LYS A 25 3.46 -30.46 -1.02
N PHE A 26 3.84 -29.31 -0.44
CA PHE A 26 2.95 -28.15 -0.48
C PHE A 26 2.94 -27.65 -1.93
N ARG A 27 2.02 -28.24 -2.70
CA ARG A 27 1.62 -27.72 -3.99
C ARG A 27 0.98 -26.35 -3.73
N HIS A 28 1.75 -25.28 -3.90
CA HIS A 28 1.14 -24.00 -4.22
C HIS A 28 0.52 -24.15 -5.61
N SER A 29 -0.76 -24.52 -5.63
CA SER A 29 -1.60 -24.31 -6.80
C SER A 29 -1.73 -22.79 -6.97
N ARG A 30 -0.76 -22.19 -7.67
CA ARG A 30 -0.89 -20.81 -8.18
C ARG A 30 -1.91 -20.86 -9.31
N SER A 31 -3.18 -20.82 -8.92
CA SER A 31 -4.28 -20.51 -9.82
C SER A 31 -4.03 -19.11 -10.36
N SER A 32 -3.74 -19.02 -11.66
CA SER A 32 -3.74 -17.78 -12.43
C SER A 32 -5.16 -17.24 -12.46
N LYS A 33 -5.59 -16.59 -11.38
CA LYS A 33 -6.81 -15.79 -11.40
C LYS A 33 -6.46 -14.49 -12.11
N LEU A 34 -6.84 -14.41 -13.38
CA LEU A 34 -7.15 -13.12 -13.99
C LEU A 34 -8.26 -12.52 -13.11
N PHE A 35 -7.92 -11.53 -12.29
CA PHE A 35 -8.90 -10.84 -11.49
C PHE A 35 -9.69 -9.91 -12.42
N THR A 36 -10.91 -10.32 -12.73
CA THR A 36 -11.96 -9.38 -13.12
C THR A 36 -12.13 -8.40 -11.97
N VAL A 37 -12.04 -7.10 -12.24
CA VAL A 37 -12.33 -6.02 -11.27
C VAL A 37 -13.65 -6.35 -10.57
N ARG A 38 -13.61 -6.52 -9.23
CA ARG A 38 -14.75 -7.04 -8.45
C ARG A 38 -15.59 -5.95 -7.78
N ALA A 39 -15.17 -4.70 -7.88
CA ALA A 39 -15.88 -3.58 -7.28
C ALA A 39 -17.07 -3.17 -8.16
N SER A 40 -18.24 -3.79 -7.98
CA SER A 40 -19.47 -3.26 -8.59
C SER A 40 -19.85 -1.95 -7.88
N LEU A 41 -19.65 -0.82 -8.55
CA LEU A 41 -20.08 0.48 -8.04
C LEU A 41 -21.62 0.53 -7.91
N PRO A 42 -22.18 1.22 -6.91
CA PRO A 42 -23.62 1.26 -6.64
C PRO A 42 -24.44 2.09 -7.65
N PHE A 43 -23.83 2.48 -8.78
CA PHE A 43 -24.43 3.27 -9.85
C PHE A 43 -24.11 2.67 -11.21
N SER A 44 -24.90 3.02 -12.22
CA SER A 44 -24.74 2.46 -13.57
C SER A 44 -23.49 3.02 -14.29
N PRO A 45 -22.76 2.19 -15.06
CA PRO A 45 -21.72 2.67 -15.98
C PRO A 45 -22.18 3.74 -16.96
N GLN A 46 -23.46 3.72 -17.35
CA GLN A 46 -23.99 4.64 -18.36
C GLN A 46 -24.13 6.09 -17.86
N THR A 47 -24.06 6.33 -16.54
CA THR A 47 -24.29 7.66 -15.94
C THR A 47 -23.02 8.30 -15.36
N ALA A 48 -21.88 7.61 -15.37
CA ALA A 48 -20.64 8.10 -14.75
C ALA A 48 -19.50 8.23 -15.78
N LYS A 49 -19.06 9.48 -16.03
CA LYS A 49 -17.97 9.83 -16.98
C LYS A 49 -16.65 9.09 -16.70
N TYR A 50 -16.41 8.68 -15.46
CA TYR A 50 -15.17 8.03 -15.00
C TYR A 50 -15.41 6.65 -14.38
N TYR A 51 -16.45 5.93 -14.82
CA TYR A 51 -16.84 4.68 -14.17
C TYR A 51 -15.67 3.68 -14.02
N ARG A 52 -14.83 3.53 -15.06
CA ARG A 52 -13.73 2.56 -15.07
C ARG A 52 -12.59 2.97 -14.13
N GLU A 53 -12.25 4.25 -14.15
CA GLU A 53 -11.28 4.87 -13.24
C GLU A 53 -11.72 4.66 -11.80
N LEU A 54 -13.00 4.91 -11.52
CA LEU A 54 -13.60 4.73 -10.21
C LEU A 54 -13.61 3.26 -9.78
N GLU A 55 -13.97 2.35 -10.66
CA GLU A 55 -14.00 0.91 -10.38
C GLU A 55 -12.61 0.40 -9.95
N ALA A 56 -11.59 0.81 -10.70
CA ALA A 56 -10.19 0.50 -10.41
C ALA A 56 -9.69 1.15 -9.11
N ALA A 57 -10.03 2.41 -8.88
CA ALA A 57 -9.67 3.12 -7.65
C ALA A 57 -10.27 2.44 -6.41
N VAL A 58 -11.53 2.01 -6.49
CA VAL A 58 -12.18 1.27 -5.40
C VAL A 58 -11.51 -0.07 -5.15
N ASP A 59 -11.22 -0.84 -6.20
CA ASP A 59 -10.54 -2.13 -6.07
C ASP A 59 -9.18 -1.99 -5.36
N VAL A 60 -8.35 -1.04 -5.80
CA VAL A 60 -7.03 -0.86 -5.21
C VAL A 60 -7.09 -0.27 -3.80
N VAL A 61 -8.00 0.65 -3.51
CA VAL A 61 -8.16 1.20 -2.16
C VAL A 61 -8.63 0.11 -1.18
N HIS A 62 -9.50 -0.80 -1.61
CA HIS A 62 -9.87 -1.95 -0.77
C HIS A 62 -8.65 -2.80 -0.38
N ARG A 63 -7.67 -2.99 -1.28
CA ARG A 63 -6.42 -3.69 -0.95
C ARG A 63 -5.50 -2.84 -0.07
N ALA A 64 -5.42 -1.53 -0.31
CA ALA A 64 -4.69 -0.59 0.52
C ALA A 64 -5.21 -0.56 1.97
N CYS A 65 -6.53 -0.69 2.18
CA CYS A 65 -7.11 -0.86 3.51
C CYS A 65 -6.48 -1.99 4.31
N HIS A 66 -6.29 -3.14 3.65
CA HIS A 66 -5.75 -4.32 4.30
C HIS A 66 -4.31 -4.08 4.75
N ILE A 67 -3.54 -3.30 3.98
CA ILE A 67 -2.22 -2.83 4.40
C ILE A 67 -2.35 -1.99 5.67
N CYS A 68 -3.20 -0.97 5.68
CA CYS A 68 -3.39 -0.11 6.86
C CYS A 68 -3.74 -0.94 8.10
N VAL A 69 -4.70 -1.87 8.01
CA VAL A 69 -5.14 -2.70 9.14
C VAL A 69 -4.04 -3.66 9.61
N GLU A 70 -3.30 -4.29 8.71
CA GLU A 70 -2.19 -5.20 9.07
C GLU A 70 -1.04 -4.45 9.73
N VAL A 71 -0.61 -3.33 9.14
CA VAL A 71 0.46 -2.50 9.71
C VAL A 71 0.04 -1.91 11.05
N GLN A 72 -1.19 -1.37 11.18
CA GLN A 72 -1.68 -0.83 12.45
C GLN A 72 -1.66 -1.87 13.56
N LYS A 73 -2.13 -3.09 13.28
CA LYS A 73 -2.09 -4.20 14.26
C LYS A 73 -0.66 -4.53 14.69
N SER A 74 0.28 -4.53 13.73
CA SER A 74 1.70 -4.73 14.02
C SER A 74 2.27 -3.59 14.88
N LEU A 75 1.88 -2.35 14.61
CA LEU A 75 2.35 -1.17 15.36
C LEU A 75 1.85 -1.18 16.80
N LEU A 76 0.62 -1.63 17.03
CA LEU A 76 -0.01 -1.69 18.37
C LEU A 76 0.46 -2.88 19.22
N SER A 77 1.18 -3.85 18.64
CA SER A 77 1.61 -5.08 19.31
C SER A 77 3.08 -5.01 19.83
N ASP A 78 3.57 -3.81 20.15
CA ASP A 78 4.89 -3.47 20.76
C ASP A 78 6.17 -3.51 19.88
N ASP A 79 6.09 -3.83 18.58
CA ASP A 79 7.26 -3.84 17.66
C ASP A 79 7.26 -2.71 16.60
N GLY A 80 6.33 -1.75 16.70
CA GLY A 80 6.13 -0.72 15.69
C GLY A 80 7.06 0.47 15.78
N ARG A 81 7.93 0.68 14.78
CA ARG A 81 8.64 1.96 14.61
C ARG A 81 7.68 3.01 14.02
N VAL A 82 7.25 3.94 14.87
CA VAL A 82 6.71 5.23 14.42
C VAL A 82 7.88 6.07 13.95
N LEU A 83 7.74 6.68 12.77
CA LEU A 83 8.76 7.53 12.17
C LEU A 83 8.19 8.95 12.05
N GLU A 84 9.07 9.94 12.11
CA GLU A 84 8.70 11.34 11.95
C GLU A 84 9.50 11.97 10.81
N LYS A 85 8.84 12.75 9.97
CA LYS A 85 9.48 13.58 8.95
C LYS A 85 10.16 14.79 9.61
N ASN A 86 10.91 15.55 8.83
CA ASN A 86 11.65 16.74 9.30
C ASN A 86 10.76 17.83 9.92
N ASP A 87 9.47 17.85 9.57
CA ASP A 87 8.47 18.80 10.07
C ASP A 87 7.67 18.26 11.29
N SER A 88 8.12 17.15 11.88
CA SER A 88 7.45 16.48 13.01
C SER A 88 6.03 15.98 12.70
N THR A 89 5.74 15.78 11.42
CA THR A 89 4.58 14.98 11.00
C THR A 89 4.95 13.50 11.08
N PRO A 90 4.12 12.66 11.73
CA PRO A 90 4.39 11.22 11.77
C PRO A 90 4.07 10.59 10.42
N VAL A 91 4.90 9.62 10.05
CA VAL A 91 4.74 8.77 8.87
C VAL A 91 5.02 7.33 9.25
N THR A 92 4.40 6.39 8.56
CA THR A 92 4.58 4.96 8.80
C THR A 92 4.88 4.22 7.50
N ILE A 93 5.31 2.95 7.63
CA ILE A 93 5.44 2.05 6.48
C ILE A 93 4.11 1.89 5.73
N ALA A 94 2.96 2.09 6.39
CA ALA A 94 1.66 1.99 5.73
C ALA A 94 1.44 3.13 4.72
N ASP A 95 1.82 4.38 5.04
CA ASP A 95 1.68 5.53 4.14
C ASP A 95 2.40 5.27 2.81
N PHE A 96 3.66 4.86 2.88
CA PHE A 96 4.46 4.52 1.70
C PHE A 96 3.93 3.30 0.94
N SER A 97 3.49 2.26 1.65
CA SER A 97 2.99 1.02 1.04
C SER A 97 1.65 1.24 0.32
N VAL A 98 0.77 2.06 0.89
CA VAL A 98 -0.49 2.47 0.26
C VAL A 98 -0.20 3.28 -0.99
N GLN A 99 0.68 4.28 -0.90
CA GLN A 99 1.04 5.09 -2.06
C GLN A 99 1.65 4.25 -3.19
N ALA A 100 2.61 3.38 -2.87
CA ALA A 100 3.22 2.49 -3.85
C ALA A 100 2.20 1.58 -4.55
N LEU A 101 1.36 0.89 -3.77
CA LEU A 101 0.34 -0.03 -4.31
C LEU A 101 -0.63 0.70 -5.25
N ILE A 102 -1.20 1.81 -4.78
CA ILE A 102 -2.15 2.59 -5.57
C ILE A 102 -1.47 3.16 -6.82
N SER A 103 -0.24 3.65 -6.66
CA SER A 103 0.51 4.21 -7.76
C SER A 103 0.80 3.18 -8.85
N LEU A 104 1.21 1.96 -8.50
CA LEU A 104 1.49 0.87 -9.45
C LEU A 104 0.24 0.45 -10.22
N GLU A 105 -0.87 0.23 -9.52
CA GLU A 105 -2.09 -0.30 -10.12
C GLU A 105 -2.75 0.73 -11.03
N LEU A 106 -2.87 1.98 -10.57
CA LEU A 106 -3.43 3.05 -11.39
C LEU A 106 -2.49 3.48 -12.52
N GLY A 107 -1.18 3.49 -12.29
CA GLY A 107 -0.20 3.81 -13.33
C GLY A 107 -0.22 2.82 -14.49
N LYS A 108 -0.49 1.54 -14.22
CA LYS A 108 -0.66 0.51 -15.25
C LYS A 108 -1.98 0.64 -16.02
N LEU A 109 -3.08 0.92 -15.31
CA LEU A 109 -4.41 1.01 -15.93
C LEU A 109 -4.66 2.34 -16.64
N PHE A 110 -4.10 3.43 -16.10
CA PHE A 110 -4.33 4.81 -16.55
C PHE A 110 -3.01 5.61 -16.60
N PRO A 111 -2.03 5.22 -17.42
CA PRO A 111 -0.70 5.84 -17.46
C PRO A 111 -0.71 7.32 -17.84
N LEU A 112 -1.78 7.79 -18.50
CA LEU A 112 -1.94 9.17 -18.93
C LEU A 112 -2.58 10.09 -17.87
N ILE A 113 -3.00 9.55 -16.73
CA ILE A 113 -3.57 10.34 -15.63
C ILE A 113 -2.49 10.50 -14.55
N PRO A 114 -1.92 11.72 -14.37
CA PRO A 114 -0.94 11.98 -13.33
C PRO A 114 -1.47 11.68 -11.94
N LEU A 115 -0.57 11.30 -11.02
CA LEU A 115 -0.87 11.15 -9.59
C LEU A 115 -0.19 12.26 -8.82
N VAL A 116 -0.93 12.87 -7.90
CA VAL A 116 -0.42 13.79 -6.89
C VAL A 116 -0.64 13.11 -5.54
N ALA A 117 0.42 12.90 -4.79
CA ALA A 117 0.38 12.22 -3.50
C ALA A 117 1.35 12.85 -2.49
N GLU A 118 1.13 12.60 -1.21
CA GLU A 118 1.88 13.24 -0.13
C GLU A 118 3.34 12.78 -0.04
N GLU A 119 3.60 11.48 -0.20
CA GLU A 119 4.90 10.90 0.13
C GLU A 119 5.89 10.94 -1.03
N ASP A 120 7.18 10.89 -0.69
CA ASP A 120 8.26 10.60 -1.62
C ASP A 120 9.18 9.53 -1.03
N SER A 121 10.01 8.91 -1.86
CA SER A 121 10.86 7.81 -1.40
C SER A 121 12.20 8.26 -0.79
N ALA A 122 12.50 9.57 -0.73
CA ALA A 122 13.74 10.06 -0.11
C ALA A 122 13.80 9.68 1.37
N PHE A 123 12.66 9.74 2.06
CA PHE A 123 12.57 9.32 3.46
C PHE A 123 12.89 7.83 3.66
N LEU A 124 12.39 6.96 2.76
CA LEU A 124 12.66 5.52 2.81
C LEU A 124 14.13 5.20 2.57
N ARG A 125 14.74 5.87 1.57
CA ARG A 125 16.16 5.70 1.24
C ARG A 125 17.05 6.14 2.40
N ALA A 126 16.75 7.28 3.02
CA ALA A 126 17.52 7.80 4.16
C ALA A 126 17.47 6.88 5.41
N ASN A 127 16.38 6.12 5.57
CA ASN A 127 16.15 5.29 6.75
C ASN A 127 16.32 3.77 6.50
N ASN A 128 16.70 3.35 5.29
CA ASN A 128 16.82 1.94 4.88
C ASN A 128 15.54 1.13 5.10
N LEU A 129 14.40 1.67 4.63
CA LEU A 129 13.07 1.09 4.84
C LEU A 129 12.41 0.53 3.58
N ALA A 130 13.10 0.60 2.43
CA ALA A 130 12.58 0.14 1.14
C ALA A 130 12.10 -1.32 1.18
N ASP A 131 12.93 -2.24 1.68
CA ASP A 131 12.63 -3.68 1.78
C ASP A 131 11.30 -3.96 2.48
N SER A 132 10.99 -3.19 3.53
CA SER A 132 9.76 -3.37 4.32
C SER A 132 8.53 -2.99 3.50
N VAL A 133 8.60 -1.91 2.73
CA VAL A 133 7.53 -1.46 1.82
C VAL A 133 7.39 -2.44 0.66
N VAL A 134 8.50 -2.85 0.04
CA VAL A 134 8.54 -3.78 -1.11
C VAL A 134 7.90 -5.11 -0.76
N LYS A 135 8.20 -5.65 0.42
CA LYS A 135 7.58 -6.88 0.92
C LYS A 135 6.06 -6.77 1.01
N ILE A 136 5.56 -5.70 1.64
CA ILE A 136 4.12 -5.47 1.82
C ILE A 136 3.42 -5.30 0.46
N VAL A 137 4.01 -4.53 -0.45
CA VAL A 137 3.42 -4.25 -1.77
C VAL A 137 3.38 -5.51 -2.64
N ASN A 138 4.44 -6.32 -2.65
CA ASN A 138 4.46 -7.59 -3.37
C ASN A 138 3.39 -8.58 -2.89
N ASP A 139 3.04 -8.56 -1.60
CA ASP A 139 2.00 -9.43 -1.04
C ASP A 139 0.58 -8.98 -1.42
N LYS A 140 0.38 -7.71 -1.82
CA LYS A 140 -0.95 -7.10 -2.05
C LYS A 140 -1.19 -6.66 -3.49
N THR A 141 -0.17 -6.64 -4.34
CA THR A 141 -0.34 -6.33 -5.75
C THR A 141 -1.16 -7.41 -6.48
N SER A 142 -1.93 -6.98 -7.48
CA SER A 142 -2.75 -7.88 -8.31
C SER A 142 -1.92 -8.56 -9.41
N PHE A 143 -0.71 -8.05 -9.67
CA PHE A 143 0.16 -8.55 -10.72
C PHE A 143 0.91 -9.79 -10.23
N THR A 144 0.51 -10.95 -10.74
CA THR A 144 0.86 -12.26 -10.16
C THR A 144 2.14 -12.90 -10.72
N HIS A 145 2.89 -12.21 -11.59
CA HIS A 145 3.91 -12.87 -12.42
C HIS A 145 5.35 -12.46 -12.12
N GLU A 146 5.60 -11.30 -11.52
CA GLU A 146 6.97 -10.83 -11.24
C GLU A 146 7.02 -10.17 -9.85
N ILE A 147 8.08 -10.46 -9.11
CA ILE A 147 8.37 -9.82 -7.82
C ILE A 147 8.91 -8.43 -8.14
N LEU A 148 8.25 -7.40 -7.62
CA LEU A 148 8.69 -6.01 -7.75
C LEU A 148 10.01 -5.82 -7.01
N THR A 149 10.93 -5.15 -7.67
CA THR A 149 12.22 -4.69 -7.13
C THR A 149 12.04 -3.44 -6.28
N ASP A 150 13.06 -3.11 -5.50
CA ASP A 150 13.08 -1.88 -4.70
C ASP A 150 12.93 -0.64 -5.60
N ASP A 151 13.66 -0.60 -6.71
CA ASP A 151 13.62 0.54 -7.64
C ASP A 151 12.21 0.75 -8.21
N GLU A 152 11.50 -0.31 -8.60
CA GLU A 152 10.13 -0.20 -9.12
C GLU A 152 9.14 0.32 -8.08
N VAL A 153 9.29 -0.09 -6.81
CA VAL A 153 8.43 0.38 -5.71
C VAL A 153 8.75 1.83 -5.37
N LEU A 154 10.02 2.22 -5.32
CA LEU A 154 10.43 3.59 -5.02
C LEU A 154 10.04 4.54 -6.17
N GLU A 155 10.18 4.12 -7.43
CA GLU A 155 9.71 4.88 -8.60
C GLU A 155 8.19 5.06 -8.56
N ALA A 156 7.44 4.02 -8.17
CA ALA A 156 6.01 4.14 -8.00
C ALA A 156 5.63 5.16 -6.92
N ILE A 157 6.36 5.23 -5.80
CA ILE A 157 6.15 6.28 -4.79
C ILE A 157 6.44 7.66 -5.39
N ASP A 158 7.60 7.81 -6.05
CA ASP A 158 8.09 9.08 -6.59
C ASP A 158 7.19 9.61 -7.73
N ARG A 159 6.47 8.75 -8.46
CA ARG A 159 5.47 9.14 -9.47
C ARG A 159 4.36 10.06 -8.92
N GLY A 160 4.08 9.97 -7.62
CA GLY A 160 3.11 10.83 -6.94
C GLY A 160 3.70 12.07 -6.27
N GLY A 161 5.02 12.12 -6.06
CA GLY A 161 5.66 13.13 -5.22
C GLY A 161 5.67 14.54 -5.81
N ASN A 162 6.10 15.51 -5.00
CA ASN A 162 6.02 16.97 -5.26
C ASN A 162 6.61 17.47 -6.59
N ASN A 163 7.48 16.70 -7.25
CA ASN A 163 8.15 17.10 -8.51
C ASN A 163 7.66 16.31 -9.74
N ALA A 164 6.67 15.42 -9.58
CA ALA A 164 6.28 14.49 -10.64
C ALA A 164 5.29 15.06 -11.67
N VAL A 165 4.55 16.11 -11.32
CA VAL A 165 3.44 16.61 -12.13
C VAL A 165 3.62 18.07 -12.52
N ALA A 166 3.87 18.32 -13.81
CA ALA A 166 3.71 19.64 -14.43
C ALA A 166 2.26 19.77 -14.93
N PHE A 167 1.46 20.64 -14.31
CA PHE A 167 0.08 20.86 -14.74
C PHE A 167 0.05 21.69 -16.04
N GLU A 168 -0.43 21.10 -17.14
CA GLU A 168 -0.71 21.87 -18.36
C GLU A 168 -1.93 22.79 -18.18
N ALA A 169 -2.00 23.85 -19.00
CA ALA A 169 -3.07 24.83 -18.97
C ALA A 169 -4.41 24.25 -19.48
N LYS A 170 -5.20 23.68 -18.56
CA LYS A 170 -6.64 23.33 -18.57
C LYS A 170 -7.29 22.68 -19.84
N PRO A 171 -8.20 21.69 -19.66
CA PRO A 171 -8.50 20.93 -18.45
C PRO A 171 -7.68 19.63 -18.37
N ALA A 172 -6.84 19.51 -17.33
CA ALA A 172 -6.13 18.26 -17.02
C ALA A 172 -6.97 17.35 -16.11
N THR A 173 -6.87 16.03 -16.32
CA THR A 173 -7.38 15.00 -15.39
C THR A 173 -6.23 14.52 -14.53
N TYR A 174 -6.39 14.41 -13.21
CA TYR A 174 -5.35 13.88 -12.32
C TYR A 174 -5.95 13.17 -11.09
N TRP A 175 -5.18 12.24 -10.53
CA TRP A 175 -5.44 11.59 -9.24
C TRP A 175 -4.85 12.41 -8.10
N VAL A 176 -5.53 12.46 -6.97
CA VAL A 176 -5.05 13.03 -5.71
C VAL A 176 -5.17 11.96 -4.64
N LEU A 177 -4.07 11.67 -3.95
CA LEU A 177 -3.98 10.64 -2.92
C LEU A 177 -3.39 11.23 -1.64
N ASP A 178 -4.10 11.06 -0.54
CA ASP A 178 -3.51 11.07 0.80
C ASP A 178 -3.52 9.59 1.27
N PRO A 179 -2.34 8.95 1.37
CA PRO A 179 -2.27 7.53 1.70
C PRO A 179 -2.88 7.19 3.05
N ILE A 180 -2.74 8.08 4.05
CA ILE A 180 -3.35 7.97 5.38
C ILE A 180 -3.72 9.36 5.90
N ASP A 181 -4.98 9.76 5.72
CA ASP A 181 -5.52 10.98 6.31
C ASP A 181 -5.54 10.87 7.84
N GLY A 182 -4.67 11.63 8.50
CA GLY A 182 -4.56 11.65 9.95
C GLY A 182 -3.71 10.53 10.55
N THR A 183 -2.46 10.37 10.10
CA THR A 183 -1.48 9.39 10.61
C THR A 183 -1.33 9.40 12.14
N ARG A 184 -1.47 10.56 12.80
CA ARG A 184 -1.51 10.64 14.28
C ARG A 184 -2.64 9.84 14.92
N GLY A 185 -3.83 9.83 14.31
CA GLY A 185 -4.98 9.07 14.76
C GLY A 185 -4.81 7.58 14.48
N PHE A 186 -4.24 7.25 13.32
CA PHE A 186 -3.87 5.88 12.94
C PHE A 186 -2.97 5.21 13.99
N LEU A 187 -1.92 5.92 14.43
CA LEU A 187 -0.97 5.44 15.45
C LEU A 187 -1.59 5.17 16.82
N LYS A 188 -2.67 5.89 17.17
CA LYS A 188 -3.38 5.70 18.44
C LYS A 188 -4.37 4.53 18.41
N GLY A 189 -4.41 3.76 17.33
CA GLY A 189 -5.42 2.72 17.13
C GLY A 189 -6.83 3.28 16.95
N GLY A 190 -6.95 4.54 16.56
CA GLY A 190 -8.25 5.16 16.31
C GLY A 190 -8.98 4.46 15.16
N SER A 191 -10.31 4.37 15.24
CA SER A 191 -11.16 3.75 14.22
C SER A 191 -11.36 4.60 12.96
N ALA A 192 -10.41 5.48 12.65
CA ALA A 192 -10.55 6.49 11.60
C ALA A 192 -10.46 5.88 10.19
N LEU A 193 -10.89 6.69 9.24
CA LEU A 193 -10.79 6.45 7.80
C LEU A 193 -9.35 6.72 7.37
N TYR A 194 -8.71 5.78 6.66
CA TYR A 194 -7.26 5.90 6.38
C TYR A 194 -6.99 6.46 4.99
N VAL A 195 -7.34 5.77 3.93
CA VAL A 195 -6.96 6.19 2.58
C VAL A 195 -7.93 7.24 2.06
N PHE A 196 -7.43 8.32 1.46
CA PHE A 196 -8.23 9.28 0.68
C PHE A 196 -7.73 9.29 -0.76
N MET A 197 -8.61 9.05 -1.73
CA MET A 197 -8.29 9.11 -3.16
C MET A 197 -9.38 9.89 -3.90
N GLN A 198 -8.98 10.74 -4.85
CA GLN A 198 -9.88 11.52 -5.68
C GLN A 198 -9.39 11.62 -7.13
N VAL A 199 -10.32 11.63 -8.10
CA VAL A 199 -10.05 12.02 -9.49
C VAL A 199 -10.61 13.41 -9.77
N PHE A 200 -9.79 14.29 -10.36
CA PHE A 200 -10.16 15.65 -10.74
C PHE A 200 -10.20 15.80 -12.27
N ASN A 201 -11.14 16.59 -12.80
CA ASN A 201 -11.16 17.01 -14.21
C ASN A 201 -11.62 18.48 -14.32
N GLY A 202 -10.80 19.32 -14.96
CA GLY A 202 -10.82 20.80 -14.92
C GLY A 202 -12.14 21.54 -15.17
N GLY A 203 -13.05 21.52 -14.20
CA GLY A 203 -14.23 22.40 -14.15
C GLY A 203 -15.30 21.96 -13.15
N PHE A 204 -15.35 20.67 -12.80
CA PHE A 204 -16.31 20.15 -11.82
C PHE A 204 -15.62 19.15 -10.90
N TRP A 205 -15.77 19.34 -9.60
CA TRP A 205 -15.39 18.37 -8.59
C TRP A 205 -16.28 17.14 -8.75
N SER A 206 -15.94 16.22 -9.65
CA SER A 206 -16.53 14.88 -9.72
C SER A 206 -15.58 13.91 -9.03
N GLY A 207 -15.33 14.14 -7.75
CA GLY A 207 -14.49 13.26 -6.94
C GLY A 207 -15.33 12.12 -6.37
N ILE A 208 -14.87 10.88 -6.42
CA ILE A 208 -15.31 9.88 -5.45
C ILE A 208 -14.21 9.79 -4.43
N CYS A 209 -14.52 10.09 -3.17
CA CYS A 209 -13.62 9.74 -2.10
C CYS A 209 -13.86 8.29 -1.71
N VAL A 210 -12.83 7.46 -1.82
CA VAL A 210 -12.83 6.13 -1.22
C VAL A 210 -12.16 6.24 0.14
N TYR A 211 -12.82 5.76 1.18
CA TYR A 211 -12.26 5.66 2.52
C TYR A 211 -12.32 4.26 3.05
N CYS A 212 -11.47 3.97 4.04
CA CYS A 212 -11.46 2.68 4.70
C CYS A 212 -11.30 2.76 6.21
N SER A 213 -12.17 2.09 6.95
CA SER A 213 -12.09 2.03 8.42
C SER A 213 -11.25 0.86 8.93
N SER A 214 -10.87 0.93 10.21
CA SER A 214 -10.23 -0.19 10.93
C SER A 214 -11.00 -1.51 10.91
N LYS A 215 -12.29 -1.48 10.55
CA LYS A 215 -13.16 -2.66 10.40
C LYS A 215 -13.12 -3.26 8.99
N GLY A 216 -12.30 -2.73 8.08
CA GLY A 216 -12.25 -3.15 6.67
C GLY A 216 -13.50 -2.77 5.88
N GLN A 217 -14.24 -1.75 6.34
CA GLN A 217 -15.40 -1.23 5.63
C GLN A 217 -14.97 -0.07 4.73
N ASN A 218 -15.34 -0.15 3.46
CA ASN A 218 -15.12 0.92 2.49
C ASN A 218 -16.33 1.86 2.40
N TYR A 219 -16.04 3.15 2.27
CA TYR A 219 -17.05 4.19 2.04
C TYR A 219 -16.74 4.96 0.77
N TYR A 220 -17.78 5.41 0.09
CA TYR A 220 -17.66 6.12 -1.19
C TYR A 220 -18.49 7.40 -1.15
N LYS A 221 -17.90 8.54 -1.48
CA LYS A 221 -18.64 9.80 -1.60
C LYS A 221 -18.38 10.45 -2.94
N GLY A 222 -19.38 10.40 -3.84
CA GLY A 222 -19.38 11.19 -5.06
C GLY A 222 -19.60 12.67 -4.77
N VAL A 223 -18.82 13.55 -5.39
CA VAL A 223 -19.04 14.99 -5.38
C VAL A 223 -19.91 15.31 -6.61
N GLY A 224 -21.09 15.87 -6.37
CA GLY A 224 -22.12 16.14 -7.41
C GLY A 224 -23.32 15.18 -7.43
N SER A 225 -23.34 14.14 -6.60
CA SER A 225 -24.51 13.28 -6.35
C SER A 225 -24.47 12.81 -4.90
N CYS A 226 -25.64 12.55 -4.32
CA CYS A 226 -25.83 12.11 -2.93
C CYS A 226 -24.78 11.07 -2.50
N CYS A 227 -24.32 11.11 -1.25
CA CYS A 227 -23.46 10.08 -0.66
C CYS A 227 -23.99 8.68 -1.02
N TRP A 228 -23.10 7.79 -1.47
CA TRP A 228 -23.48 6.41 -1.79
C TRP A 228 -22.86 5.48 -0.75
N ASN A 229 -23.74 4.98 0.13
CA ASN A 229 -23.55 4.27 1.39
C ASN A 229 -23.39 5.15 2.64
N ASP A 230 -24.26 4.85 3.60
CA ASP A 230 -24.47 5.52 4.88
C ASP A 230 -23.18 5.64 5.68
N LEU A 231 -22.74 6.88 5.89
CA LEU A 231 -22.26 7.46 7.15
C LEU A 231 -21.67 8.85 6.84
N CYS A 232 -22.54 9.78 6.44
CA CYS A 232 -22.42 11.14 6.96
C CYS A 232 -23.31 11.17 8.20
N ALA A 233 -22.77 10.71 9.33
CA ALA A 233 -23.31 10.99 10.66
C ALA A 233 -22.26 11.80 11.41
#